data_AF-A0A920QAZ4-F1
#
_entry.id   AF-A0A920QAZ4-F1
#
_cell.length_a   1.000
_cell.length_b   1.000
_cell.length_c   1.000
_cell.angle_alpha   90.00
_cell.angle_beta   90.00
_cell.angle_gamma   90.00
#
_symmetry.space_group_name_H-M   'P 1'
#
loop_
_entity.id
_entity.type
_entity.pdbx_description
1 polymer ?
#
loop_
_entity_poly.entity_id
_entity_poly.type
_entity_poly.pdbx_seq_one_letter_code
_entity_poly.pdbx_strand_id
1 'polypeptide(L)' 'MKAKFYDEANGGFWQSVHTQNLILKVKEDYDGAVPSGNSVAALALLRLGKITDRKEYTDMAEKTLMLFSEK' A
#
# COMPACT_ATOMS: atom_id res chain seq x y z
N MET A 1 -1.34 6.90 7.95
CA MET A 1 -1.00 6.00 6.82
C MET A 1 -2.22 5.78 5.92
N LYS A 2 -3.19 4.95 6.30
CA LYS A 2 -4.43 4.68 5.53
C LYS A 2 -5.10 5.94 4.97
N ALA A 3 -5.58 6.84 5.85
CA ALA A 3 -6.37 8.01 5.46
C ALA A 3 -5.68 9.03 4.55
N LYS A 4 -4.36 8.95 4.36
CA LYS A 4 -3.60 9.93 3.55
C LYS A 4 -2.96 9.33 2.30
N PHE A 5 -2.58 8.04 2.34
CA PHE A 5 -1.73 7.44 1.32
C PHE A 5 -2.35 6.24 0.62
N TYR A 6 -3.30 5.54 1.26
CA TYR A 6 -3.93 4.38 0.67
C TYR A 6 -4.87 4.79 -0.47
N ASP A 7 -4.79 4.08 -1.60
CA ASP A 7 -5.74 4.23 -2.70
C ASP A 7 -6.86 3.20 -2.54
N GLU A 8 -8.03 3.64 -2.07
CA GLU A 8 -9.17 2.75 -1.86
C GLU A 8 -9.75 2.16 -3.15
N ALA A 9 -9.56 2.86 -4.28
CA ALA A 9 -10.07 2.43 -5.57
C ALA A 9 -9.26 1.26 -6.14
N ASN A 10 -7.92 1.39 -6.14
CA ASN A 10 -7.05 0.44 -6.82
C ASN A 10 -6.17 -0.41 -5.87
N GLY A 11 -6.18 -0.14 -4.56
CA GLY A 11 -5.22 -0.71 -3.62
C GLY A 11 -3.85 -0.03 -3.68
N GLY A 12 -2.96 -0.42 -2.76
CA GLY A 12 -1.62 0.15 -2.64
C GLY A 12 -1.59 1.57 -2.05
N PHE A 13 -0.38 2.08 -1.92
CA PHE A 13 -0.04 3.30 -1.21
C PHE A 13 0.77 4.22 -2.12
N TRP A 14 0.36 5.48 -2.17
CA TRP A 14 1.14 6.54 -2.80
C TRP A 14 2.37 6.87 -1.94
N GLN A 15 3.51 7.09 -2.58
CA GLN A 15 4.73 7.54 -1.90
C GLN A 15 4.57 8.93 -1.26
N SER A 16 3.63 9.74 -1.76
CA SER A 16 3.40 11.12 -1.33
C SER A 16 1.92 11.52 -1.39
N VAL A 17 1.55 12.51 -0.57
CA VAL A 17 0.26 13.21 -0.70
C VAL A 17 0.36 14.25 -1.81
N HIS A 18 -0.77 14.61 -2.42
CA HIS A 18 -0.78 15.65 -3.45
C HIS A 18 -0.35 17.00 -2.87
N THR A 19 0.56 17.69 -3.57
CA THR A 19 0.98 19.06 -3.26
C THR A 19 1.18 19.82 -4.56
N GLN A 20 1.15 21.16 -4.51
CA GLN A 20 1.24 22.02 -5.71
C GLN A 20 2.54 21.82 -6.51
N ASN A 21 3.63 21.40 -5.85
CA ASN A 21 4.94 21.22 -6.46
C ASN A 21 5.26 19.76 -6.79
N LEU A 22 4.29 18.85 -6.66
CA LEU A 22 4.49 17.44 -6.93
C LEU A 22 4.17 17.10 -8.38
N ILE A 23 5.21 16.87 -9.17
CA ILE A 23 5.11 16.60 -10.61
C ILE A 23 4.53 15.20 -10.87
N LEU A 24 4.93 14.20 -10.08
CA LEU A 24 4.52 12.81 -10.26
C LEU A 24 4.20 12.14 -8.92
N LYS A 25 3.12 11.37 -8.90
CA LYS A 25 2.80 10.43 -7.83
C LYS A 25 3.04 9.02 -8.33
N VAL A 26 3.77 8.24 -7.53
CA VAL A 26 4.08 6.85 -7.84
C VAL A 26 3.61 5.97 -6.69
N LYS A 27 3.12 4.78 -7.04
CA LYS A 27 3.05 3.65 -6.12
C LYS A 27 4.24 2.77 -6.44
N GLU A 28 5.20 2.75 -5.52
CA GLU A 28 6.46 2.04 -5.72
C GLU A 28 6.22 0.53 -5.77
N ASP A 29 6.61 -0.10 -6.87
CA ASP A 29 6.49 -1.54 -7.17
C ASP A 29 7.83 -2.28 -7.10
N TYR A 30 8.94 -1.57 -7.28
CA TYR A 30 10.28 -2.14 -7.23
C TYR A 30 10.67 -2.53 -5.80
N ASP A 31 10.66 -3.83 -5.52
CA ASP A 31 11.00 -4.41 -4.22
C ASP A 31 12.37 -5.09 -4.26
N GLY A 32 13.43 -4.29 -4.11
CA GLY A 32 14.84 -4.69 -4.22
C GLY A 32 15.51 -4.92 -2.87
N ALA A 33 16.77 -4.48 -2.73
CA ALA A 33 17.49 -4.55 -1.46
C ALA A 33 16.89 -3.62 -0.38
N VAL A 34 16.33 -2.50 -0.81
CA VAL A 34 15.48 -1.65 0.02
C VAL A 34 14.04 -2.03 -0.30
N PRO A 35 13.25 -2.45 0.71
CA PRO A 35 11.90 -2.89 0.45
C PRO A 35 11.01 -1.70 0.03
N SER A 36 10.11 -1.94 -0.91
CA SER A 36 9.16 -0.92 -1.35
C SER A 36 8.22 -0.52 -0.21
N GLY A 37 7.77 0.74 -0.22
CA GLY A 37 6.77 1.20 0.75
C GLY A 37 5.47 0.36 0.73
N ASN A 38 5.10 -0.16 -0.45
CA ASN A 38 3.91 -1.00 -0.62
C ASN A 38 4.08 -2.39 0.00
N SER A 39 5.24 -3.03 -0.19
CA SER A 39 5.52 -4.35 0.39
C SER A 39 5.52 -4.31 1.91
N VAL A 40 6.17 -3.29 2.49
CA VAL A 40 6.18 -3.10 3.95
C VAL A 40 4.76 -2.81 4.47
N ALA A 41 3.98 -2.01 3.76
CA ALA A 41 2.59 -1.71 4.12
C ALA A 41 1.70 -2.95 4.10
N ALA A 42 1.77 -3.75 3.03
CA ALA A 42 0.99 -4.99 2.91
C ALA A 42 1.32 -5.96 4.05
N LEU A 43 2.60 -6.16 4.37
CA LEU A 43 3.02 -7.00 5.50
C LEU A 43 2.52 -6.48 6.85
N ALA A 44 2.60 -5.16 7.07
CA ALA A 44 2.09 -4.55 8.30
C ALA A 44 0.58 -4.72 8.45
N LEU A 45 -0.18 -4.56 7.36
CA LEU A 45 -1.63 -4.77 7.32
C LEU A 45 -2.01 -6.22 7.61
N LEU A 46 -1.33 -7.21 7.01
CA LEU A 46 -1.57 -8.62 7.31
C LEU A 46 -1.34 -8.94 8.79
N ARG A 47 -0.27 -8.38 9.39
CA ARG A 47 0.00 -8.54 10.83
C ARG A 47 -1.08 -7.89 11.68
N LEU A 48 -1.51 -6.68 11.34
CA LEU A 48 -2.59 -5.99 12.04
C LEU A 48 -3.92 -6.73 11.93
N GLY A 49 -4.25 -7.26 10.75
CA GLY A 49 -5.43 -8.11 10.55
C GLY A 49 -5.41 -9.32 11.46
N LYS A 50 -4.28 -10.04 11.53
CA LYS A 50 -4.11 -11.20 12.41
C LYS A 50 -4.21 -10.87 13.90
N ILE A 51 -3.65 -9.74 14.33
CA ILE A 51 -3.64 -9.35 15.75
C ILE A 51 -5.01 -8.82 16.21
N THR A 52 -5.71 -8.09 15.33
CA THR A 52 -6.92 -7.34 15.70
C THR A 52 -8.22 -7.98 15.21
N ASP A 53 -8.14 -9.04 14.42
CA ASP A 53 -9.26 -9.72 13.75
C ASP A 53 -10.15 -8.76 12.92
N ARG A 54 -9.57 -7.65 12.46
CA ARG A 54 -10.25 -6.67 11.61
C ARG A 54 -9.99 -6.99 10.15
N LYS A 55 -11.01 -7.54 9.49
CA LYS A 55 -11.02 -7.89 8.06
C LYS A 55 -10.61 -6.73 7.15
N GLU A 56 -10.91 -5.49 7.54
CA GLU A 56 -10.49 -4.31 6.78
C GLU A 56 -8.97 -4.30 6.48
N TYR A 57 -8.13 -4.74 7.41
CA TYR A 57 -6.69 -4.75 7.19
C TYR A 57 -6.24 -5.85 6.24
N THR A 58 -6.84 -7.05 6.33
CA THR A 58 -6.53 -8.12 5.38
C THR A 58 -6.99 -7.75 3.98
N ASP A 59 -8.17 -7.12 3.84
CA ASP A 59 -8.72 -6.70 2.55
C ASP A 59 -7.85 -5.63 1.88
N MET A 60 -7.34 -4.67 2.67
CA MET A 60 -6.40 -3.67 2.19
C MET A 60 -5.07 -4.28 1.73
N ALA A 61 -4.58 -5.28 2.46
CA ALA A 61 -3.34 -5.97 2.10
C ALA A 61 -3.52 -6.76 0.80
N GLU A 62 -4.61 -7.52 0.67
CA GLU A 62 -4.94 -8.29 -0.54
C GLU A 62 -5.06 -7.39 -1.76
N LYS A 63 -5.83 -6.29 -1.68
CA LYS A 63 -5.92 -5.31 -2.78
C LYS A 63 -4.55 -4.73 -3.16
N THR A 64 -3.70 -4.47 -2.18
CA THR A 64 -2.34 -3.97 -2.42
C THR A 64 -1.50 -4.99 -3.17
N LEU A 65 -1.56 -6.27 -2.79
CA LEU A 65 -0.84 -7.35 -3.48
C LEU A 65 -1.38 -7.58 -4.90
N MET A 66 -2.70 -7.55 -5.08
CA MET A 66 -3.34 -7.72 -6.39
C MET A 66 -2.92 -6.64 -7.39
N LEU A 67 -2.76 -5.39 -6.94
CA LEU A 67 -2.32 -4.28 -7.79
C LEU A 67 -0.99 -4.57 -8.51
N PHE A 68 -0.08 -5.31 -7.89
CA PHE A 68 1.24 -5.64 -8.43
C PHE A 68 1.36 -7.09 -8.90
N SER A 69 0.24 -7.82 -8.97
CA SER A 69 0.22 -9.25 -9.32
C SER A 69 0.22 -9.52 -10.83
N GLU A 70 -0.16 -8.55 -11.65
CA GLU A 70 -0.21 -8.68 -13.10
C GLU A 70 1.11 -8.19 -13.72
N LYS A 71 1.68 -9.01 -14.62
CA LYS A 71 2.88 -8.72 -15.41
C LYS A 71 2.55 -8.71 -16.89
#